data_AF-A0A2J4PUH9-F1
#
_entry.id   AF-A0A2J4PUH9-F1
#
_cell.length_a   1.000
_cell.length_b   1.000
_cell.length_c   1.000
_cell.angle_alpha   90.00
_cell.angle_beta   90.00
_cell.angle_gamma   90.00
#
_symmetry.space_group_name_H-M   'P 1'
#
loop_
_entity.id
_entity.type
_entity.pdbx_description
1 polymer ?
#
loop_
_entity_poly.entity_id
_entity_poly.type
_entity_poly.pdbx_seq_one_letter_code
_entity_poly.pdbx_strand_id
1 'polypeptide(L)'
;MRSKRFEALAKRPVNQDGFVKEWIEEGFIAMESPNDPKPSIKIVNGAVTELDGKPVSDFDLIDHFIARYGINLNRAEEVMAMDSVKLANMLCDPNVKRSEIVPLTTAMTPAKIVEVVSHMN
;
A
#
# COMPACT_ATOMS: atom_id res chain seq x y z
N MET A 1 -12.07 -1.85 -46.26
CA MET A 1 -13.05 -2.80 -45.70
C MET A 1 -12.72 -3.00 -44.23
N ARG A 2 -13.65 -2.77 -43.29
CA ARG A 2 -13.42 -3.04 -41.86
C ARG A 2 -13.59 -4.54 -41.58
N SER A 3 -12.81 -5.07 -40.64
CA SER A 3 -12.89 -6.49 -40.25
C SER A 3 -14.15 -6.76 -39.44
N LYS A 4 -14.95 -7.74 -39.85
CA LYS A 4 -16.16 -8.19 -39.11
C LYS A 4 -15.85 -8.60 -37.66
N ARG A 5 -14.64 -9.09 -37.40
CA ARG A 5 -14.18 -9.41 -36.03
C ARG A 5 -14.15 -8.17 -35.16
N PHE A 6 -13.60 -7.07 -35.65
CA PHE A 6 -13.49 -5.82 -34.88
C PHE A 6 -14.85 -5.14 -34.68
N GLU A 7 -15.78 -5.29 -35.62
CA GLU A 7 -17.16 -4.80 -35.44
C GLU A 7 -17.88 -5.55 -34.30
N ALA A 8 -17.70 -6.87 -34.21
CA ALA A 8 -18.23 -7.65 -33.08
C ALA A 8 -17.54 -7.31 -31.76
N LEU A 9 -16.22 -7.09 -31.77
CA LEU A 9 -15.47 -6.69 -30.58
C LEU A 9 -15.87 -5.31 -30.06
N ALA A 10 -16.06 -4.32 -30.95
CA ALA A 10 -16.44 -2.95 -30.58
C ALA A 10 -17.83 -2.89 -29.92
N LYS A 11 -18.73 -3.80 -30.30
CA LYS A 11 -20.08 -3.90 -29.73
C LYS A 11 -20.15 -4.66 -28.40
N ARG A 12 -19.02 -5.19 -27.89
CA ARG A 12 -19.04 -5.87 -26.58
C ARG A 12 -19.34 -4.87 -25.46
N PRO A 13 -20.13 -5.27 -24.44
CA PRO A 13 -20.51 -4.39 -23.32
C PRO A 13 -19.33 -3.73 -22.60
N VAL A 14 -18.18 -4.41 -22.49
CA VAL A 14 -16.97 -3.89 -21.84
C VAL A 14 -16.47 -2.56 -22.42
N ASN A 15 -16.79 -2.24 -23.68
CA ASN A 15 -16.40 -0.95 -24.27
C ASN A 15 -17.32 0.21 -23.82
N GLN A 16 -18.33 -0.05 -23.00
CA GLN A 16 -19.12 0.98 -22.32
C GLN A 16 -18.53 1.34 -20.95
N ASP A 17 -17.55 0.58 -20.48
CA ASP A 17 -16.86 0.86 -19.22
C ASP A 17 -15.90 2.05 -19.43
N GLY A 18 -15.93 2.99 -18.48
CA GLY A 18 -15.11 4.20 -18.51
C GLY A 18 -13.66 3.93 -18.15
N PHE A 19 -12.88 3.33 -19.04
CA PHE A 19 -11.44 3.18 -18.86
C PHE A 19 -10.72 4.47 -19.22
N VAL A 20 -9.95 5.00 -18.27
CA VAL A 20 -9.04 6.12 -18.48
C VAL A 20 -7.60 5.64 -18.37
N LYS A 21 -6.69 6.35 -19.06
CA LYS A 21 -5.26 6.18 -18.79
C LYS A 21 -4.94 6.76 -17.42
N GLU A 22 -3.83 6.32 -16.86
CA GLU A 22 -3.34 6.87 -15.61
C GLU A 22 -3.11 8.38 -15.72
N TRP A 23 -3.47 9.10 -14.65
CA TRP A 23 -3.26 10.53 -14.48
C TRP A 23 -2.75 10.79 -13.06
N ILE A 24 -1.42 10.79 -12.92
CA ILE A 24 -0.68 10.78 -11.65
C ILE A 24 -1.00 12.02 -10.81
N GLU A 25 -1.09 13.18 -11.45
CA GLU A 25 -1.30 14.47 -10.78
C GLU A 25 -2.67 14.57 -10.11
N GLU A 26 -3.69 13.94 -10.67
CA GLU A 26 -5.05 13.90 -10.11
C GLU A 26 -5.32 12.62 -9.32
N GLY A 27 -4.29 11.78 -9.10
CA GLY A 27 -4.40 10.53 -8.36
C GLY A 27 -5.16 9.42 -9.10
N PHE A 28 -5.37 9.52 -10.42
CA PHE A 28 -5.95 8.42 -11.21
C PHE A 28 -4.87 7.40 -11.56
N ILE A 29 -4.41 6.68 -10.56
CA ILE A 29 -3.51 5.55 -10.69
C ILE A 29 -3.89 4.55 -9.60
N ALA A 30 -3.86 3.26 -9.93
CA ALA A 30 -4.37 2.24 -9.02
C ALA A 30 -3.47 2.07 -7.78
N MET A 31 -2.16 1.96 -8.01
CA MET A 31 -1.13 1.74 -6.99
C MET A 31 0.22 2.24 -7.52
N GLU A 32 1.20 2.37 -6.62
CA GLU A 32 2.60 2.66 -6.97
C GLU A 32 2.78 3.97 -7.74
N SER A 33 2.02 5.00 -7.33
CA SER A 33 2.23 6.34 -7.86
C SER A 33 3.67 6.78 -7.59
N PRO A 34 4.34 7.47 -8.52
CA PRO A 34 5.63 8.09 -8.22
C PRO A 34 5.52 9.18 -7.14
N ASN A 35 4.30 9.66 -6.85
CA ASN A 35 4.02 10.60 -5.76
C ASN A 35 3.73 9.91 -4.42
N ASP A 36 3.59 8.58 -4.38
CA ASP A 36 3.36 7.85 -3.13
C ASP A 36 4.61 7.91 -2.25
N PRO A 37 4.44 8.05 -0.92
CA PRO A 37 5.57 8.09 -0.01
C PRO A 37 6.30 6.76 0.04
N LYS A 38 7.59 6.80 0.40
CA LYS A 38 8.35 5.59 0.70
C LYS A 38 8.07 5.12 2.13
N PRO A 39 8.02 3.80 2.38
CA PRO A 39 7.77 3.29 3.72
C PRO A 39 8.89 3.69 4.69
N SER A 40 8.52 4.38 5.77
CA SER A 40 9.45 4.68 6.87
C SER A 40 8.70 4.97 8.16
N ILE A 41 9.37 4.75 9.29
CA ILE A 41 8.86 5.16 10.60
C ILE A 41 10.03 5.55 11.50
N LYS A 42 9.82 6.55 12.35
CA LYS A 42 10.75 6.89 13.43
C LYS A 42 10.00 7.08 14.73
N ILE A 43 10.46 6.40 15.78
CA ILE A 43 9.84 6.47 17.11
C ILE A 43 10.85 7.06 18.11
N VAL A 44 10.42 8.05 18.88
CA VAL A 44 11.21 8.66 19.95
C VAL A 44 10.36 8.72 21.21
N ASN A 45 10.87 8.16 22.32
CA ASN A 45 10.18 8.11 23.61
C ASN A 45 8.75 7.52 23.52
N GLY A 46 8.56 6.50 22.68
CA GLY A 46 7.27 5.83 22.50
C GLY A 46 6.25 6.61 21.65
N ALA A 47 6.65 7.72 21.01
CA ALA A 47 5.82 8.48 20.09
C ALA A 47 6.42 8.47 18.68
N VAL A 48 5.56 8.35 17.66
CA VAL A 48 5.97 8.46 16.25
C VAL A 48 6.32 9.91 15.94
N THR A 49 7.55 10.14 15.48
CA THR A 49 8.06 11.46 15.08
C THR A 49 8.20 11.62 13.56
N GLU A 50 8.12 10.51 12.82
CA GLU A 50 8.12 10.47 11.35
C GLU A 50 7.28 9.27 10.90
N LEU A 51 6.47 9.46 9.86
CA LEU A 51 5.63 8.43 9.24
C LEU A 51 5.69 8.58 7.71
N ASP A 52 6.13 7.54 7.00
CA ASP A 52 6.19 7.46 5.54
C ASP A 52 6.81 8.71 4.89
N GLY A 53 8.00 9.08 5.37
CA GLY A 53 8.80 10.21 4.91
C GLY A 53 8.34 11.58 5.39
N LYS A 54 7.21 11.66 6.11
CA LYS A 54 6.71 12.92 6.67
C LYS A 54 7.15 13.08 8.13
N PRO A 55 7.74 14.22 8.52
CA PRO A 55 7.97 14.52 9.94
C PRO A 55 6.65 14.91 10.63
N VAL A 56 6.59 14.77 11.95
CA VAL A 56 5.39 15.09 12.75
C VAL A 56 4.89 16.53 12.59
N SER A 57 5.75 17.47 12.19
CA SER A 57 5.37 18.86 11.90
C SER A 57 4.46 19.00 10.69
N ASP A 58 4.49 18.02 9.79
CA ASP A 58 3.83 18.03 8.49
C ASP A 58 2.63 17.05 8.47
N PHE A 59 2.34 16.43 9.62
CA PHE A 59 1.21 15.53 9.76
C PHE A 59 -0.12 16.27 9.59
N ASP A 60 -0.98 15.69 8.75
CA ASP A 60 -2.39 16.05 8.72
C ASP A 60 -3.19 15.25 9.77
N LEU A 61 -4.52 15.39 9.73
CA LEU A 61 -5.42 14.67 10.62
C LEU A 61 -5.29 13.15 10.51
N ILE A 62 -5.09 12.62 9.31
CA ILE A 62 -4.96 11.19 9.02
C ILE A 62 -3.62 10.70 9.54
N ASP A 63 -2.54 11.40 9.23
CA ASP A 63 -1.20 11.07 9.69
C ASP A 63 -1.15 11.01 11.23
N HIS A 64 -1.71 12.03 11.91
CA HIS A 64 -1.81 12.05 13.37
C HIS A 64 -2.62 10.88 13.94
N PHE A 65 -3.74 10.53 13.31
CA PHE A 65 -4.58 9.43 13.76
C PHE A 65 -3.85 8.08 13.63
N ILE A 66 -3.23 7.83 12.49
CA ILE A 66 -2.48 6.60 12.21
C ILE A 66 -1.28 6.48 13.15
N ALA A 67 -0.49 7.54 13.27
CA ALA A 67 0.70 7.58 14.13
C ALA A 67 0.37 7.29 15.61
N ARG A 68 -0.81 7.72 16.09
CA ARG A 68 -1.21 7.57 17.49
C ARG A 68 -2.00 6.30 17.78
N TYR A 69 -2.77 5.79 16.81
CA TYR A 69 -3.75 4.73 17.04
C TYR A 69 -3.74 3.60 16.02
N GLY A 70 -3.20 3.84 14.82
CA GLY A 70 -3.27 2.91 13.69
C GLY A 70 -2.15 1.86 13.66
N ILE A 71 -1.05 2.08 14.39
CA ILE A 71 0.15 1.24 14.31
C ILE A 71 0.50 0.68 15.69
N ASN A 72 0.73 -0.63 15.74
CA ASN A 72 1.33 -1.29 16.88
C ASN A 72 2.83 -1.00 16.94
N LEU A 73 3.21 -0.08 17.83
CA LEU A 73 4.59 0.41 17.94
C LEU A 73 5.59 -0.64 18.45
N ASN A 74 5.13 -1.75 19.05
CA ASN A 74 6.01 -2.75 19.65
C ASN A 74 7.01 -3.38 18.66
N ARG A 75 6.64 -3.48 17.39
CA ARG A 75 7.45 -4.10 16.33
C ARG A 75 7.57 -3.24 15.07
N ALA A 76 7.17 -1.97 15.14
CA ALA A 76 7.08 -1.15 13.93
C ALA A 76 8.43 -0.97 13.25
N GLU A 77 9.48 -0.59 13.98
CA GLU A 77 10.83 -0.44 13.40
C GLU A 77 11.38 -1.76 12.84
N GLU A 78 11.12 -2.88 13.53
CA GLU A 78 11.49 -4.22 13.04
C GLU A 78 10.82 -4.53 11.70
N VAL A 79 9.50 -4.35 11.62
CA VAL A 79 8.69 -4.65 10.42
C VAL A 79 9.04 -3.72 9.26
N MET A 80 9.32 -2.45 9.53
CA MET A 80 9.76 -1.51 8.49
C MET A 80 11.10 -1.90 7.88
N ALA A 81 11.99 -2.53 8.66
CA ALA A 81 13.26 -3.07 8.17
C ALA A 81 13.14 -4.44 7.46
N MET A 82 11.99 -5.11 7.54
CA MET A 82 11.78 -6.38 6.84
C MET A 82 11.60 -6.15 5.33
N ASP A 83 12.11 -7.10 4.55
CA ASP A 83 11.82 -7.19 3.12
C ASP A 83 10.30 -7.40 2.89
N SER A 84 9.70 -6.55 2.05
CA SER A 84 8.29 -6.60 1.72
C SER A 84 7.90 -7.86 0.96
N VAL A 85 8.80 -8.42 0.14
CA VAL A 85 8.58 -9.70 -0.54
C VAL A 85 8.48 -10.83 0.48
N LYS A 86 9.29 -10.80 1.54
CA LYS A 86 9.21 -11.79 2.62
C LYS A 86 7.85 -11.71 3.34
N LEU A 87 7.39 -10.50 3.63
CA LEU A 87 6.07 -10.27 4.25
C LEU A 87 4.92 -10.73 3.34
N ALA A 88 5.00 -10.44 2.04
CA ALA A 88 4.03 -10.91 1.04
C ALA A 88 3.97 -12.44 0.98
N ASN A 89 5.14 -13.10 0.95
CA ASN A 89 5.21 -14.56 0.97
C ASN A 89 4.61 -15.15 2.25
N MET A 90 4.84 -14.53 3.41
CA MET A 90 4.24 -14.98 4.67
C MET A 90 2.70 -14.91 4.64
N LEU A 91 2.10 -13.95 3.93
CA LEU A 91 0.64 -13.85 3.77
C LEU A 91 0.05 -15.01 2.96
N CYS A 92 0.83 -15.58 2.05
CA CYS A 92 0.42 -16.68 1.17
C CYS A 92 0.89 -18.06 1.63
N ASP A 93 1.76 -18.14 2.65
CA ASP A 93 2.33 -19.40 3.11
C ASP A 93 1.36 -20.14 4.06
N PRO A 94 0.84 -21.32 3.69
CA PRO A 94 -0.08 -22.08 4.54
C PRO A 94 0.56 -22.60 5.84
N ASN A 95 1.88 -22.58 5.96
CA ASN A 95 2.60 -22.98 7.17
C ASN A 95 2.74 -21.83 8.18
N VAL A 96 2.48 -20.59 7.75
CA VAL A 96 2.53 -19.42 8.63
C VAL A 96 1.16 -19.19 9.24
N LYS A 97 1.07 -19.26 10.57
CA LYS A 97 -0.19 -19.05 11.26
C LYS A 97 -0.58 -17.58 11.22
N ARG A 98 -1.89 -17.30 11.15
CA ARG A 98 -2.43 -15.94 11.31
C ARG A 98 -1.92 -15.23 12.57
N SER A 99 -1.76 -15.95 13.68
CA SER A 99 -1.24 -15.40 14.94
C SER A 99 0.19 -14.88 14.84
N GLU A 100 0.97 -15.32 13.86
CA GLU A 100 2.34 -14.87 13.59
C GLU A 100 2.35 -13.66 12.64
N ILE A 101 1.36 -13.56 11.74
CA ILE A 101 1.23 -12.48 10.75
C ILE A 101 0.61 -11.22 11.33
N VAL A 102 -0.41 -11.35 12.19
CA VAL A 102 -1.13 -10.20 12.75
C VAL A 102 -0.19 -9.23 13.49
N PRO A 103 0.74 -9.69 14.36
CA PRO A 103 1.71 -8.79 15.00
C PRO A 103 2.64 -8.05 14.02
N LEU A 104 2.86 -8.60 12.82
CA LEU A 104 3.68 -7.96 11.78
C LEU A 104 2.86 -6.91 11.03
N THR A 105 1.70 -7.32 10.50
CA THR A 105 0.83 -6.45 9.68
C THR A 105 0.26 -5.26 10.46
N THR A 106 -0.06 -5.44 11.74
CA THR A 106 -0.50 -4.34 12.62
C THR A 106 0.60 -3.34 12.97
N ALA A 107 1.86 -3.66 12.66
CA ALA A 107 3.02 -2.80 12.90
C ALA A 107 3.56 -2.16 11.61
N MET A 108 2.88 -2.34 10.47
CA MET A 108 3.23 -1.70 9.21
C MET A 108 2.70 -0.27 9.14
N THR A 109 3.43 0.60 8.46
CA THR A 109 2.88 1.90 8.01
C THR A 109 1.99 1.72 6.79
N PRO A 110 1.14 2.70 6.45
CA PRO A 110 0.33 2.67 5.24
C PRO A 110 1.14 2.38 3.97
N ALA A 111 2.26 3.08 3.75
CA ALA A 111 3.10 2.83 2.58
C ALA A 111 3.69 1.42 2.58
N LYS A 112 4.06 0.88 3.76
CA LYS A 112 4.58 -0.50 3.87
C LYS A 112 3.53 -1.54 3.48
N ILE A 113 2.27 -1.32 3.84
CA ILE A 113 1.17 -2.22 3.44
C ILE A 113 1.04 -2.25 1.92
N VAL A 114 1.03 -1.08 1.27
CA VAL A 114 0.92 -0.97 -0.20
C VAL A 114 2.12 -1.63 -0.89
N GLU A 115 3.33 -1.40 -0.38
CA GLU A 115 4.56 -2.04 -0.89
C GLU A 115 4.52 -3.56 -0.78
N VAL A 116 3.98 -4.12 0.32
CA VAL A 116 3.80 -5.58 0.45
C VAL A 116 2.78 -6.09 -0.56
N VAL A 117 1.65 -5.41 -0.72
CA VAL A 117 0.58 -5.82 -1.65
C VAL A 117 1.04 -5.72 -3.10
N SER A 118 1.93 -4.79 -3.46
CA SER A 118 2.43 -4.70 -4.84
C SER A 118 3.30 -5.89 -5.27
N HIS A 119 3.73 -6.73 -4.33
CA HIS A 119 4.38 -8.01 -4.61
C HIS A 119 3.41 -9.19 -4.76
N MET A 120 2.10 -8.95 -4.76
CA MET A 120 1.04 -9.97 -4.83
C MET A 120 0.24 -9.84 -6.15
N ASN A 121 -0.39 -10.93 -6.62
CA ASN A 121 -1.07 -11.00 -7.93
C ASN A 121 -2.60 -11.19 -7.84
#